data_AF-A0A819NVM6-F1
#
_entry.id   AF-A0A819NVM6-F1
#
_cell.length_a   1.000
_cell.length_b   1.000
_cell.length_c   1.000
_cell.angle_alpha   90.00
_cell.angle_beta   90.00
_cell.angle_gamma   90.00
#
_symmetry.space_group_name_H-M   'P 1'
#
loop_
_entity.id
_entity.type
_entity.pdbx_description
1 polymer ?
#
loop_
_entity_poly.entity_id
_entity_poly.type
_entity_poly.pdbx_seq_one_letter_code
_entity_poly.pdbx_strand_id
1 'polypeptide(L)'
;MFSMSILSALHHHGWYLVMATDVSKKQEDKDLLIFRASIPPQSTSFFAVSFNERNKLRLIGAPYKVISAVQETIGTSRIQYEDWIYSETAYQFKLCGYPWTADGYETVTSRMIILDLLDCFTSLGWQLHASINMSTSYDGCHTDTWFFRRSNQ
;
A
#
# COMPACT_ATOMS: atom_id res chain seq x y z
N MET A 1 5.74 7.58 6.05
CA MET A 1 5.47 8.99 5.67
C MET A 1 6.57 9.54 4.75
N PHE A 2 7.85 9.42 5.10
CA PHE A 2 8.99 9.93 4.32
C PHE A 2 9.12 9.35 2.89
N SER A 3 8.83 8.06 2.69
CA SER A 3 8.97 7.40 1.38
C SER A 3 7.94 7.88 0.34
N MET A 4 6.67 8.03 0.73
CA MET A 4 5.62 8.53 -0.17
C MET A 4 5.92 9.95 -0.65
N SER A 5 6.39 10.83 0.25
CA SER A 5 6.78 12.19 -0.12
C SER A 5 7.95 12.23 -1.10
N ILE A 6 8.93 11.32 -0.97
CA ILE A 6 10.04 11.21 -1.91
C ILE A 6 9.56 10.74 -3.28
N LEU A 7 8.74 9.68 -3.34
CA LEU A 7 8.21 9.17 -4.61
C LEU A 7 7.37 10.22 -5.33
N SER A 8 6.50 10.92 -4.59
CA SER A 8 5.71 12.03 -5.14
C SER A 8 6.62 13.13 -5.65
N ALA A 9 7.59 13.60 -4.85
CA ALA A 9 8.49 14.68 -5.23
C ALA A 9 9.31 14.32 -6.48
N LEU A 10 9.90 13.12 -6.52
CA LEU A 10 10.66 12.63 -7.68
C LEU A 10 9.79 12.60 -8.94
N HIS A 11 8.58 12.04 -8.85
CA HIS A 11 7.63 12.00 -9.95
C HIS A 11 7.30 13.41 -10.46
N HIS A 12 7.02 14.37 -9.57
CA HIS A 12 6.74 15.76 -9.94
C HIS A 12 7.95 16.49 -10.55
N HIS A 13 9.18 16.04 -10.28
CA HIS A 13 10.42 16.57 -10.87
C HIS A 13 10.86 15.82 -12.13
N GLY A 14 10.01 14.94 -12.70
CA GLY A 14 10.30 14.21 -13.93
C GLY A 14 11.10 12.93 -13.75
N TRP A 15 11.23 12.42 -12.52
CA TRP A 15 11.82 11.11 -12.29
C TRP A 15 10.74 10.04 -12.25
N TYR A 16 10.76 9.14 -13.24
CA TYR A 16 9.84 8.02 -13.31
C TYR A 16 10.48 6.78 -12.65
N LEU A 17 9.77 6.16 -11.70
CA LEU A 17 10.19 4.89 -11.10
C LEU A 17 10.09 3.77 -12.15
N VAL A 18 11.23 3.21 -12.54
CA VAL A 18 11.30 2.12 -13.52
C VAL A 18 10.94 0.80 -12.85
N MET A 19 11.54 0.53 -11.69
CA MET A 19 11.27 -0.65 -10.88
C MET A 19 11.79 -0.48 -9.46
N ALA A 20 11.20 -1.24 -8.55
CA ALA A 20 11.76 -1.59 -7.25
C ALA A 20 12.24 -3.05 -7.33
N THR A 21 13.44 -3.34 -6.85
CA THR A 21 13.99 -4.71 -6.88
C THR A 21 14.86 -4.99 -5.67
N ASP A 22 14.69 -6.18 -5.10
CA ASP A 22 15.65 -6.76 -4.16
C ASP A 22 16.68 -7.58 -4.96
N VAL A 23 17.93 -7.14 -4.94
CA VAL A 23 19.07 -7.84 -5.58
C VAL A 23 20.09 -8.30 -4.54
N SER A 24 19.81 -8.07 -3.27
CA SER A 24 20.69 -8.43 -2.17
C SER A 24 20.39 -9.84 -1.69
N LYS A 25 21.40 -10.47 -1.09
CA LYS A 25 21.25 -11.76 -0.40
C LYS A 25 21.31 -11.61 1.11
N LYS A 26 21.30 -10.37 1.61
CA LYS A 26 21.34 -10.10 3.03
C LYS A 26 20.01 -10.46 3.66
N GLN A 27 20.09 -11.03 4.86
CA GLN A 27 18.94 -11.12 5.74
C GLN A 27 18.50 -9.68 6.08
N GLU A 28 17.20 -9.39 5.93
CA GLU A 28 16.59 -8.06 6.18
C GLU A 28 16.91 -6.95 5.16
N ASP A 29 17.04 -7.28 3.87
CA ASP A 29 17.28 -6.26 2.85
C ASP A 29 16.06 -5.37 2.53
N LYS A 30 16.28 -4.35 1.69
CA LYS A 30 15.29 -3.34 1.28
C LYS A 30 15.41 -3.16 -0.23
N ASP A 31 14.30 -2.85 -0.89
CA ASP A 31 14.34 -2.72 -2.35
C ASP A 31 15.22 -1.55 -2.82
N LEU A 32 16.03 -1.81 -3.84
CA LEU A 32 16.67 -0.78 -4.64
C LEU A 32 15.63 -0.14 -5.58
N LEU A 33 15.55 1.19 -5.56
CA LEU A 33 14.67 1.96 -6.43
C LEU A 33 15.44 2.55 -7.60
N ILE A 34 15.06 2.17 -8.82
CA ILE A 34 15.70 2.65 -10.05
C ILE A 34 14.77 3.66 -10.72
N PHE A 35 15.27 4.89 -10.93
CA PHE A 35 14.54 5.96 -11.58
C PHE A 35 15.15 6.31 -12.93
N ARG A 36 14.30 6.76 -13.86
CA ARG A 36 14.71 7.30 -15.15
C ARG A 36 14.21 8.74 -15.27
N ALA A 37 15.10 9.64 -15.68
CA ALA A 37 14.73 11.01 -15.99
C ALA A 37 13.80 11.05 -17.22
N SER A 38 12.76 11.86 -17.13
CA SER A 38 11.71 12.05 -18.12
C SER A 38 11.16 13.48 -18.02
N ILE A 39 10.29 13.84 -18.96
CA ILE A 39 9.55 15.11 -18.90
C ILE A 39 8.64 15.06 -17.66
N PRO A 40 8.61 16.12 -16.83
CA PRO A 40 7.71 16.19 -15.68
C PRO A 40 6.26 15.90 -16.08
N PRO A 41 5.63 14.85 -15.51
CA PRO A 41 4.24 14.53 -15.74
C PRO A 41 3.32 15.58 -15.09
N GLN A 42 2.05 15.58 -15.50
CA GLN A 42 1.02 16.36 -14.81
C GLN A 42 0.98 15.99 -13.33
N SER A 43 0.75 16.98 -12.47
CA SER A 43 0.64 16.75 -11.04
C SER A 43 -0.46 15.72 -10.75
N THR A 44 -0.11 14.68 -10.01
CA THR A 44 -1.01 13.60 -9.61
C THR A 44 -0.91 13.37 -8.11
N SER A 45 -1.97 12.79 -7.54
CA SER A 45 -2.04 12.45 -6.11
C SER A 45 -1.57 11.02 -5.88
N PHE A 46 -1.06 10.77 -4.67
CA PHE A 46 -0.61 9.46 -4.24
C PHE A 46 -1.20 9.11 -2.87
N PHE A 47 -1.40 7.81 -2.63
CA PHE A 47 -1.56 7.26 -1.29
C PHE A 47 -0.83 5.91 -1.22
N ALA A 48 -0.62 5.40 0.00
CA ALA A 48 0.03 4.11 0.20
C ALA A 48 -0.83 3.14 1.02
N VAL A 49 -0.64 1.85 0.78
CA VAL A 49 -1.23 0.73 1.51
C VAL A 49 -0.10 -0.10 2.11
N SER A 50 -0.18 -0.39 3.41
CA SER A 50 0.77 -1.28 4.08
C SER A 50 0.04 -2.37 4.85
N PHE A 51 0.61 -3.57 4.80
CA PHE A 51 0.12 -4.76 5.50
C PHE A 51 0.98 -4.96 6.74
N ASN A 52 0.42 -4.72 7.92
CA ASN A 52 1.19 -4.64 9.16
C ASN A 52 0.80 -5.77 10.11
N GLU A 53 1.78 -6.25 10.87
CA GLU A 53 1.61 -7.37 11.81
C GLU A 53 0.90 -8.54 11.09
N ARG A 54 -0.05 -9.21 11.75
CA ARG A 54 -0.77 -10.35 11.17
C ARG A 54 -2.09 -9.99 10.49
N ASN A 55 -2.65 -8.81 10.80
CA ASN A 55 -4.03 -8.47 10.40
C ASN A 55 -4.36 -6.98 10.31
N LYS A 56 -3.36 -6.09 10.27
CA LYS A 56 -3.61 -4.65 10.14
C LYS A 56 -3.43 -4.20 8.70
N LEU A 57 -4.45 -3.58 8.12
CA LEU A 57 -4.37 -2.87 6.83
C LEU A 57 -4.28 -1.38 7.12
N ARG A 58 -3.28 -0.69 6.58
CA ARG A 58 -3.10 0.74 6.83
C ARG A 58 -3.06 1.51 5.51
N LEU A 59 -3.95 2.49 5.40
CA LEU A 59 -4.00 3.46 4.32
C LEU A 59 -3.30 4.75 4.77
N ILE A 60 -2.25 5.16 4.08
CA ILE A 60 -1.42 6.32 4.43
C ILE A 60 -1.65 7.42 3.39
N GLY A 61 -2.13 8.59 3.83
CA GLY A 61 -2.45 9.71 2.95
C GLY A 61 -3.63 9.45 2.01
N ALA A 62 -4.47 8.45 2.30
CA ALA A 62 -5.62 8.12 1.47
C ALA A 62 -6.76 9.14 1.66
N PRO A 63 -7.44 9.58 0.59
CA PRO A 63 -8.64 10.40 0.71
C PRO A 63 -9.77 9.68 1.44
N TYR A 64 -10.65 10.42 2.13
CA TYR A 64 -11.82 9.86 2.81
C TYR A 64 -12.67 8.94 1.93
N LYS A 65 -12.86 9.29 0.65
CA LYS A 65 -13.59 8.45 -0.32
C LYS A 65 -12.98 7.06 -0.48
N VAL A 66 -11.64 6.95 -0.45
CA VAL A 66 -10.93 5.67 -0.54
C VAL A 66 -11.11 4.89 0.77
N ILE A 67 -11.03 5.57 1.93
CA ILE A 67 -11.23 4.95 3.24
C ILE A 67 -12.62 4.34 3.35
N SER A 68 -13.68 5.11 3.03
CA SER A 68 -15.06 4.64 3.06
C SER A 68 -15.29 3.46 2.11
N ALA A 69 -14.76 3.53 0.89
CA ALA A 69 -14.89 2.43 -0.06
C ALA A 69 -14.20 1.14 0.40
N VAL A 70 -13.03 1.25 1.05
CA VAL A 70 -12.34 0.09 1.64
C VAL A 70 -13.13 -0.51 2.79
N GLN A 71 -13.70 0.32 3.66
CA GLN A 71 -14.56 -0.11 4.76
C GLN A 71 -15.78 -0.91 4.23
N GLU A 72 -16.43 -0.41 3.18
CA GLU A 72 -17.53 -1.10 2.50
C GLU A 72 -17.09 -2.40 1.83
N THR A 73 -15.93 -2.39 1.16
CA THR A 73 -15.38 -3.55 0.44
C THR A 73 -15.03 -4.69 1.40
N ILE A 74 -14.39 -4.38 2.53
CA ILE A 74 -14.02 -5.37 3.55
C ILE A 74 -15.26 -5.85 4.31
N GLY A 75 -16.20 -4.93 4.55
CA GLY A 75 -17.42 -5.18 5.32
C GLY A 75 -17.18 -5.11 6.83
N THR A 76 -18.10 -4.45 7.53
CA THR A 76 -18.02 -4.18 8.97
C THR A 76 -17.89 -5.44 9.82
N SER A 77 -18.46 -6.57 9.39
CA SER A 77 -18.36 -7.85 10.12
C SER A 77 -16.94 -8.45 10.13
N ARG A 78 -16.06 -8.00 9.22
CA ARG A 78 -14.66 -8.46 9.13
C ARG A 78 -13.69 -7.48 9.78
N ILE A 79 -14.16 -6.33 10.25
CA ILE A 79 -13.35 -5.30 10.90
C ILE A 79 -13.55 -5.41 12.42
N GLN A 80 -12.47 -5.63 13.16
CA GLN A 80 -12.50 -5.63 14.64
C GLN A 80 -12.60 -4.21 15.18
N TYR A 81 -11.75 -3.32 14.65
CA TYR A 81 -11.80 -1.88 14.90
C TYR A 81 -11.05 -1.14 13.78
N GLU A 82 -11.30 0.16 13.69
CA GLU A 82 -10.66 1.06 12.75
C GLU A 82 -10.47 2.43 13.39
N ASP A 83 -9.34 3.08 13.11
CA ASP A 83 -9.02 4.39 13.71
C ASP A 83 -8.00 5.19 12.88
N TRP A 84 -8.02 6.50 13.09
CA TRP A 84 -6.95 7.41 12.66
C TRP A 84 -5.74 7.26 13.55
N ILE A 85 -4.56 7.22 12.94
CA ILE A 85 -3.27 7.14 13.63
C ILE A 85 -2.30 8.18 13.08
N TYR A 86 -1.22 8.43 13.82
CA TYR A 86 -0.16 9.39 13.44
C TYR A 86 -0.73 10.78 13.08
N SER A 87 -1.53 11.37 13.97
CA SER A 87 -2.13 12.69 13.77
C SER A 87 -2.94 12.79 12.47
N GLU A 88 -3.84 11.82 12.25
CA GLU A 88 -4.76 11.76 11.09
C GLU A 88 -4.07 11.63 9.72
N THR A 89 -2.82 11.16 9.68
CA THR A 89 -2.11 10.95 8.41
C THR A 89 -2.30 9.55 7.84
N ALA A 90 -2.73 8.60 8.66
CA ALA A 90 -3.04 7.24 8.23
C ALA A 90 -4.29 6.71 8.92
N TYR A 91 -5.06 5.92 8.19
CA TYR A 91 -6.22 5.20 8.69
C TYR A 91 -5.91 3.71 8.74
N GLN A 92 -6.19 3.07 9.86
CA GLN A 92 -5.84 1.68 10.09
C GLN A 92 -7.07 0.83 10.39
N PHE A 93 -7.25 -0.22 9.60
CA PHE A 93 -8.23 -1.27 9.84
C PHE A 93 -7.53 -2.45 10.54
N LYS A 94 -8.08 -2.93 11.65
CA LYS A 94 -7.72 -4.23 12.21
C LYS A 94 -8.76 -5.26 11.79
N LEU A 95 -8.32 -6.27 11.05
CA LEU A 95 -9.18 -7.29 10.49
C LEU A 95 -9.37 -8.47 11.46
N CYS A 96 -10.51 -9.14 11.35
CA CYS A 96 -10.74 -10.43 12.00
C CYS A 96 -9.80 -11.49 11.41
N GLY A 97 -9.29 -12.39 12.25
CA GLY A 97 -8.33 -13.42 11.84
C GLY A 97 -6.93 -12.86 11.56
N TYR A 98 -6.16 -13.60 10.75
CA TYR A 98 -4.75 -13.31 10.44
C TYR A 98 -4.45 -13.37 8.94
N PRO A 99 -5.08 -12.52 8.11
CA PRO A 99 -5.01 -12.63 6.65
C PRO A 99 -3.58 -12.53 6.09
N TRP A 100 -2.66 -11.86 6.79
CA TRP A 100 -1.27 -11.65 6.33
C TRP A 100 -0.31 -12.78 6.71
N THR A 101 -0.77 -13.70 7.56
CA THR A 101 -0.02 -14.91 7.93
C THR A 101 -0.88 -16.15 7.76
N ALA A 102 -1.80 -16.11 6.80
CA ALA A 102 -2.73 -17.20 6.51
C ALA A 102 -1.98 -18.43 5.97
N ASP A 103 -2.45 -19.62 6.34
CA ASP A 103 -1.99 -20.89 5.82
C ASP A 103 -3.15 -21.70 5.21
N GLY A 104 -2.81 -22.74 4.44
CA GLY A 104 -3.79 -23.66 3.85
C GLY A 104 -4.93 -22.95 3.11
N TYR A 105 -6.17 -23.28 3.48
CA TYR A 105 -7.39 -22.74 2.85
C TYR A 105 -7.63 -21.26 3.16
N GLU A 106 -7.14 -20.74 4.28
CA GLU A 106 -7.31 -19.33 4.64
C GLU A 106 -6.59 -18.39 3.64
N THR A 107 -5.54 -18.90 2.98
CA THR A 107 -4.81 -18.20 1.91
C THR A 107 -5.72 -17.73 0.78
N VAL A 108 -6.76 -18.51 0.44
CA VAL A 108 -7.71 -18.14 -0.62
C VAL A 108 -8.50 -16.92 -0.20
N THR A 109 -9.01 -16.91 1.03
CA THR A 109 -9.75 -15.77 1.60
C THR A 109 -8.87 -14.51 1.64
N SER A 110 -7.61 -14.63 2.06
CA SER A 110 -6.68 -13.49 2.05
C SER A 110 -6.46 -12.92 0.65
N ARG A 111 -6.30 -13.80 -0.36
CA ARG A 111 -6.14 -13.36 -1.76
C ARG A 111 -7.40 -12.69 -2.30
N MET A 112 -8.59 -13.15 -1.92
CA MET A 112 -9.85 -12.50 -2.30
C MET A 112 -9.91 -11.07 -1.75
N ILE A 113 -9.56 -10.86 -0.47
CA ILE A 113 -9.50 -9.49 0.10
C ILE A 113 -8.57 -8.60 -0.72
N ILE A 114 -7.41 -9.11 -1.11
CA ILE A 114 -6.44 -8.34 -1.92
C ILE A 114 -7.02 -7.97 -3.29
N LEU A 115 -7.68 -8.90 -3.96
CA LEU A 115 -8.31 -8.65 -5.26
C LEU A 115 -9.45 -7.63 -5.15
N ASP A 116 -10.31 -7.78 -4.14
CA ASP A 116 -11.41 -6.85 -3.88
C ASP A 116 -10.89 -5.43 -3.62
N LEU A 117 -9.78 -5.29 -2.88
CA LEU A 117 -9.12 -3.99 -2.67
C LEU A 117 -8.56 -3.41 -3.97
N LEU A 118 -7.91 -4.21 -4.80
CA LEU A 118 -7.36 -3.75 -6.09
C LEU A 118 -8.48 -3.30 -7.04
N ASP A 119 -9.58 -4.04 -7.11
CA ASP A 119 -10.76 -3.68 -7.91
C ASP A 119 -11.41 -2.41 -7.36
N CYS A 120 -11.54 -2.29 -6.03
CA CYS A 120 -12.04 -1.08 -5.37
C CYS A 120 -11.20 0.15 -5.74
N PHE A 121 -9.87 0.08 -5.60
CA PHE A 121 -8.98 1.19 -5.96
C PHE A 121 -9.06 1.54 -7.44
N THR A 122 -9.10 0.54 -8.31
CA THR A 122 -9.21 0.72 -9.76
C THR A 122 -10.53 1.41 -10.13
N SER A 123 -11.65 0.97 -9.56
CA SER A 123 -12.98 1.56 -9.78
C SER A 123 -13.05 3.04 -9.37
N LEU A 124 -12.24 3.43 -8.38
CA LEU A 124 -12.12 4.80 -7.92
C LEU A 124 -11.19 5.65 -8.80
N GLY A 125 -10.46 5.06 -9.75
CA GLY A 125 -9.49 5.75 -10.61
C GLY A 125 -8.07 5.80 -10.04
N TRP A 126 -7.69 4.83 -9.21
CA TRP A 126 -6.34 4.67 -8.69
C TRP A 126 -5.63 3.49 -9.35
N GLN A 127 -4.35 3.67 -9.66
CA GLN A 127 -3.53 2.62 -10.27
C GLN A 127 -2.36 2.29 -9.35
N LEU A 128 -2.06 1.00 -9.21
CA LEU A 128 -0.86 0.54 -8.51
C LEU A 128 0.37 1.08 -9.25
N HIS A 129 1.17 1.88 -8.56
CA HIS A 129 2.38 2.50 -9.08
C HIS A 129 3.62 1.69 -8.73
N ALA A 130 3.69 1.17 -7.50
CA ALA A 130 4.81 0.33 -7.05
C ALA A 130 4.43 -0.56 -5.88
N SER A 131 5.11 -1.69 -5.75
CA SER A 131 5.18 -2.54 -4.56
C SER A 131 6.62 -2.46 -4.07
N ILE A 132 6.83 -2.03 -2.82
CA ILE A 132 8.18 -1.75 -2.31
C ILE A 132 8.34 -2.27 -0.88
N ASN A 133 9.30 -3.16 -0.66
CA ASN A 133 9.74 -3.55 0.67
C ASN A 133 10.62 -2.45 1.29
N MET A 134 10.01 -1.62 2.13
CA MET A 134 10.72 -0.58 2.90
C MET A 134 10.57 -0.77 4.42
N SER A 135 9.87 -1.82 4.86
CA SER A 135 9.53 -1.99 6.28
C SER A 135 10.65 -2.70 7.01
N THR A 136 11.09 -2.14 8.14
CA THR A 136 11.87 -2.89 9.14
C THR A 136 10.86 -3.62 10.03
N SER A 137 10.61 -4.89 9.76
CA SER A 137 9.81 -5.73 10.65
C SER A 137 10.74 -6.52 11.57
N TYR A 138 10.40 -6.52 12.87
CA TYR A 138 11.17 -7.22 13.90
C TYR A 138 10.85 -8.72 13.97
N ASP A 139 9.79 -9.16 13.26
CA ASP A 139 9.32 -10.56 13.24
C ASP A 139 9.85 -11.35 12.02
N GLY A 140 10.72 -10.73 11.21
CA GLY A 140 11.32 -11.36 10.02
C GLY A 140 10.35 -11.56 8.85
N CYS A 141 9.08 -11.17 8.99
CA CYS A 141 8.10 -11.21 7.91
C CYS A 141 8.02 -9.82 7.28
N HIS A 142 8.66 -9.62 6.13
CA HIS A 142 8.60 -8.36 5.42
C HIS A 142 7.42 -8.38 4.45
N THR A 143 6.56 -7.38 4.56
CA THR A 143 5.52 -7.09 3.58
C THR A 143 5.90 -5.83 2.82
N ASP A 144 5.55 -5.83 1.54
CA ASP A 144 5.67 -4.64 0.72
C ASP A 144 4.64 -3.60 1.15
N THR A 145 5.01 -2.34 0.95
CA THR A 145 4.07 -1.23 0.93
C THR A 145 3.73 -0.92 -0.52
N TRP A 146 2.44 -0.85 -0.82
CA TRP A 146 1.93 -0.51 -2.13
C TRP A 146 1.70 0.97 -2.25
N PHE A 147 2.10 1.55 -3.37
CA PHE A 147 1.85 2.95 -3.70
C PHE A 147 0.87 3.04 -4.84
N PHE A 148 -0.16 3.85 -4.67
CA PHE A 148 -1.16 4.11 -5.69
C PHE A 148 -1.04 5.53 -6.18
N ARG A 149 -1.20 5.73 -7.48
CA ARG A 149 -1.25 7.04 -8.13
C ARG A 149 -2.63 7.29 -8.70
N ARG A 150 -3.07 8.55 -8.75
CA ARG A 150 -4.31 8.92 -9.43
C ARG A 150 -4.14 8.73 -10.93
N SER A 151 -5.05 7.98 -11.55
CA SER A 151 -5.15 7.88 -13.00
C SER A 151 -5.78 9.17 -13.55
N ASN A 152 -5.10 9.81 -14.48
CA ASN A 152 -5.69 10.85 -15.31
C ASN A 152 -6.40 10.15 -16.46
N GLN A 153 -7.67 9.75 -16.26
CA GLN A 153 -8.58 9.46 -17.37
C GLN A 153 -9.35 10.73 -17.70
#